data_AF-A0A3C0CRL9-F1
#
_entry.id   AF-A0A3C0CRL9-F1
#
_cell.length_a   1.000
_cell.length_b   1.000
_cell.length_c   1.000
_cell.angle_alpha   90.00
_cell.angle_beta   90.00
_cell.angle_gamma   90.00
#
_symmetry.space_group_name_H-M   'P 1'
#
loop_
_entity.id
_entity.type
_entity.pdbx_description
1 polymer ?
#
loop_
_entity_poly.entity_id
_entity_poly.type
_entity_poly.pdbx_seq_one_letter_code
_entity_poly.pdbx_strand_id
1 'polypeptide(L)'
;MTKTDFLTVDGRDVPIEGERNLLEVIRKAGIDIPTFCYHSDLSVYGACRLCLVDVEGRGIVASCSTIPAPGMVVKTKTEEIREIRKISVELLLANHDQSCPTCPKSASCQLQDLARRLGIEKVRFKSTHKPKEVDRTSPSIVHDPNKCALCGDCVRACHEIQGIGAIDFAGRGSGSAVVPAFGKNLNQVECVYCGLCSSVCPTGALTPKSEVDDVWKALDNPKKKVVAQIAPAVRVALGEHFGMEPGTITTGQIAAALKIMGFNQVYDTSFAADLTVIEEATEFLQRKTKGEKLPQFTSCCPSWVKFAEQYYPELLQNISSCRSPQQMFGSLAKDMLPEKLEVDVRDLVIVSIMPCTAKKFEAKQAKFQANGIPDVDHVITTQELGRMIEESGLSFKQLEPESLDMPFGFKTGAGVIFGASGGV
;
A
#
# COMPACT_ATOMS: atom_id res chain seq x y z
N MET A 1 2.29 33.02 -30.21
CA MET A 1 1.43 31.85 -30.48
C MET A 1 2.33 30.64 -30.50
N THR A 2 2.32 29.84 -29.44
CA THR A 2 2.95 28.50 -29.46
C THR A 2 2.21 27.68 -30.51
N LYS A 3 2.95 27.16 -31.50
CA LYS A 3 2.39 26.32 -32.56
C LYS A 3 1.94 25.01 -31.91
N THR A 4 0.63 24.76 -31.88
CA THR A 4 0.10 23.48 -31.39
C THR A 4 0.35 22.43 -32.46
N ASP A 5 1.20 21.46 -32.14
CA ASP A 5 1.47 20.33 -33.00
C ASP A 5 0.43 19.22 -32.77
N PHE A 6 0.13 18.44 -33.81
CA PHE A 6 -0.91 17.41 -33.78
C PHE A 6 -0.37 16.07 -34.27
N LEU A 7 -0.95 14.99 -33.75
CA LEU A 7 -0.84 13.63 -34.30
C LEU A 7 -2.22 13.01 -34.45
N THR A 8 -2.35 11.99 -35.30
CA THR A 8 -3.63 11.30 -35.55
C THR A 8 -3.65 9.96 -34.81
N VAL A 9 -4.66 9.74 -33.96
CA VAL A 9 -4.91 8.45 -33.27
C VAL A 9 -6.24 7.87 -33.73
N ASP A 10 -6.22 6.68 -34.33
CA ASP A 10 -7.41 5.99 -34.86
C ASP A 10 -8.33 6.91 -35.71
N GLY A 11 -7.71 7.80 -36.50
CA GLY A 11 -8.41 8.74 -37.39
C GLY A 11 -8.87 10.05 -36.73
N ARG A 12 -8.49 10.32 -35.47
CA ARG A 12 -8.79 11.56 -34.76
C ARG A 12 -7.51 12.37 -34.54
N ASP A 13 -7.53 13.66 -34.84
CA ASP A 13 -6.42 14.55 -34.52
C ASP A 13 -6.42 14.90 -33.04
N VAL A 14 -5.25 14.75 -32.42
CA VAL A 14 -5.02 14.97 -31.00
C VAL A 14 -3.86 15.96 -30.85
N PRO A 15 -4.05 17.07 -30.10
CA PRO A 15 -2.98 18.03 -29.88
C PRO A 15 -1.90 17.43 -28.97
N ILE A 16 -0.65 17.78 -29.21
CA ILE A 16 0.50 17.48 -28.34
C ILE A 16 0.69 18.67 -27.41
N GLU A 17 0.53 18.46 -26.11
CA GLU A 17 0.48 19.51 -25.07
C GLU A 17 1.53 19.28 -23.96
N GLY A 18 2.60 18.55 -24.29
CA GLY A 18 3.72 18.29 -23.38
C GLY A 18 3.67 16.93 -22.69
N GLU A 19 2.88 15.98 -23.22
CA GLU A 19 2.85 14.61 -22.75
C GLU A 19 4.23 13.95 -22.83
N ARG A 20 4.54 13.12 -21.84
CA ARG A 20 5.85 12.46 -21.71
C ARG A 20 6.06 11.40 -22.79
N ASN A 21 4.99 10.77 -23.24
CA ASN A 21 5.02 9.62 -24.14
C ASN A 21 3.71 9.50 -24.93
N LEU A 22 3.72 8.67 -25.97
CA LEU A 22 2.58 8.47 -26.86
C LEU A 22 1.37 7.84 -26.14
N LEU A 23 1.59 7.02 -25.11
CA LEU A 23 0.51 6.42 -24.32
C LEU A 23 -0.36 7.50 -23.64
N GLU A 24 0.24 8.54 -23.08
CA GLU A 24 -0.50 9.65 -22.45
C GLU A 24 -1.36 10.41 -23.47
N VAL A 25 -0.84 10.69 -24.66
CA VAL A 25 -1.61 11.32 -25.76
C VAL A 25 -2.80 10.45 -26.16
N ILE A 26 -2.58 9.13 -26.28
CA ILE A 26 -3.65 8.19 -26.64
C ILE A 26 -4.74 8.14 -25.55
N ARG A 27 -4.35 8.13 -24.27
CA ARG A 27 -5.29 8.18 -23.15
C ARG A 27 -6.08 9.49 -23.13
N LYS A 28 -5.43 10.62 -23.41
CA LYS A 28 -6.08 11.92 -23.57
C LYS A 28 -7.14 11.92 -24.68
N ALA A 29 -6.94 11.13 -25.74
CA ALA A 29 -7.91 10.93 -26.81
C ALA A 29 -9.12 10.05 -26.41
N GLY A 30 -9.21 9.62 -25.15
CA GLY A 30 -10.26 8.75 -24.63
C GLY A 30 -10.05 7.27 -24.98
N ILE A 31 -8.85 6.88 -25.40
CA ILE A 31 -8.52 5.50 -25.75
C ILE A 31 -7.66 4.91 -24.63
N ASP A 32 -8.26 4.05 -23.81
CA ASP A 32 -7.51 3.35 -22.77
C ASP A 32 -6.84 2.10 -23.36
N ILE A 33 -5.54 2.17 -23.59
CA ILE A 33 -4.71 1.02 -23.97
C ILE A 33 -4.29 0.25 -22.71
N PRO A 34 -4.37 -1.10 -22.70
CA PRO A 34 -3.93 -1.88 -21.56
C PRO A 34 -2.44 -1.66 -21.27
N THR A 35 -2.14 -1.42 -20.00
CA THR A 35 -0.77 -1.37 -19.47
C THR A 35 -0.65 -2.27 -18.27
N PHE A 36 0.54 -2.79 -18.04
CA PHE A 36 0.79 -3.65 -16.88
C PHE A 36 2.06 -3.28 -16.11
N CYS A 37 3.14 -2.91 -16.81
CA CYS A 37 4.39 -2.45 -16.17
C CYS A 37 4.60 -0.93 -16.26
N TYR A 38 3.57 -0.17 -16.63
CA TYR A 38 3.64 1.28 -16.72
C TYR A 38 2.90 1.89 -15.55
N HIS A 39 3.61 2.74 -14.81
CA HIS A 39 3.11 3.49 -13.67
C HIS A 39 3.56 4.95 -13.87
N SER A 40 2.67 5.92 -13.70
CA SER A 40 2.95 7.35 -13.99
C SER A 40 4.14 7.87 -13.19
N ASP A 41 4.22 7.46 -11.93
CA ASP A 41 5.21 7.97 -10.96
C ASP A 41 6.57 7.28 -11.05
N LEU A 42 6.75 6.35 -12.00
CA LEU A 42 7.99 5.58 -12.16
C LEU A 42 8.67 5.89 -13.50
N SER A 43 9.94 5.49 -13.60
CA SER A 43 10.67 5.44 -14.87
C SER A 43 9.97 4.53 -15.88
N VAL A 44 10.16 4.75 -17.18
CA VAL A 44 9.56 3.91 -18.22
C VAL A 44 10.31 2.59 -18.31
N TYR A 45 9.59 1.46 -18.22
CA TYR A 45 10.17 0.12 -18.32
C TYR A 45 9.91 -0.56 -19.67
N GLY A 46 8.68 -0.50 -20.19
CA GLY A 46 8.35 -0.99 -21.53
C GLY A 46 8.43 -2.51 -21.74
N ALA A 47 8.51 -3.31 -20.68
CA ALA A 47 8.72 -4.76 -20.79
C ALA A 47 7.44 -5.57 -21.09
N CYS A 48 6.27 -5.14 -20.60
CA CYS A 48 5.04 -5.96 -20.67
C CYS A 48 4.43 -6.08 -22.07
N ARG A 49 4.80 -5.20 -23.02
CA ARG A 49 4.30 -5.16 -24.41
C ARG A 49 2.77 -5.09 -24.56
N LEU A 50 2.04 -4.65 -23.54
CA LEU A 50 0.59 -4.40 -23.69
C LEU A 50 0.27 -3.05 -24.34
N CYS A 51 1.15 -2.07 -24.16
CA CYS A 51 1.02 -0.73 -24.73
C CYS A 51 1.39 -0.63 -26.22
N LEU A 52 1.44 -1.75 -26.95
CA LEU A 52 1.83 -1.74 -28.36
C LEU A 52 0.80 -1.01 -29.22
N VAL A 53 1.31 -0.21 -30.16
CA VAL A 53 0.54 0.53 -31.17
C VAL A 53 1.27 0.46 -32.50
N ASP A 54 0.54 0.52 -33.60
CA ASP A 54 1.10 0.57 -34.94
C ASP A 54 1.20 2.03 -35.37
N VAL A 55 2.41 2.47 -35.71
CA VAL A 55 2.68 3.83 -36.16
C VAL A 55 3.10 3.78 -37.62
N GLU A 56 2.38 4.48 -38.49
CA GLU A 56 2.66 4.46 -39.92
C GLU A 56 4.12 4.88 -40.21
N GLY A 57 4.81 4.09 -41.04
CA GLY A 57 6.24 4.27 -41.34
C GLY A 57 7.20 3.78 -40.26
N ARG A 58 6.73 3.37 -39.07
CA ARG A 58 7.55 2.81 -37.97
C ARG A 58 7.16 1.39 -37.56
N GLY A 59 5.96 0.95 -37.91
CA GLY A 59 5.40 -0.36 -37.52
C GLY A 59 4.99 -0.39 -36.05
N ILE A 60 4.96 -1.59 -35.47
CA ILE A 60 4.51 -1.81 -34.09
C ILE A 60 5.58 -1.36 -33.08
N VAL A 61 5.22 -0.40 -32.24
CA VAL A 61 6.07 0.19 -31.21
C VAL A 61 5.36 0.23 -29.85
N ALA A 62 6.13 0.34 -28.76
CA ALA A 62 5.57 0.53 -27.42
C ALA A 62 5.24 2.01 -27.19
N SER A 63 3.95 2.34 -26.98
CA SER A 63 3.53 3.73 -26.81
C SER A 63 4.05 4.36 -25.52
N CYS A 64 4.31 3.57 -24.46
CA CYS A 64 4.78 4.09 -23.18
C CYS A 64 6.21 4.65 -23.23
N SER A 65 7.02 4.26 -24.21
CA SER A 65 8.42 4.69 -24.38
C SER A 65 8.66 5.49 -25.65
N THR A 66 7.62 5.73 -26.45
CA THR A 66 7.72 6.47 -27.71
C THR A 66 7.38 7.94 -27.45
N ILE A 67 8.27 8.85 -27.84
CA ILE A 67 8.03 10.29 -27.76
C ILE A 67 6.97 10.68 -28.81
N PRO A 68 5.90 11.42 -28.45
CA PRO A 68 4.94 11.94 -29.41
C PRO A 68 5.62 12.90 -30.39
N ALA A 69 5.33 12.77 -31.69
CA ALA A 69 5.86 13.69 -32.70
C ALA A 69 4.74 14.19 -33.61
N PRO A 70 4.84 15.44 -34.12
CA PRO A 70 3.87 15.99 -35.04
C PRO A 70 3.75 15.12 -36.31
N GLY A 71 2.53 14.93 -36.80
CA GLY A 71 2.24 14.16 -38.01
C GLY A 71 2.32 12.64 -37.88
N MET A 72 2.54 12.10 -36.66
CA MET A 72 2.41 10.66 -36.44
C MET A 72 0.97 10.20 -36.71
N VAL A 73 0.82 9.04 -37.36
CA VAL A 73 -0.48 8.37 -37.52
C VAL A 73 -0.43 7.05 -36.78
N VAL A 74 -1.30 6.89 -35.79
CA VAL A 74 -1.27 5.80 -34.81
C VAL A 74 -2.55 4.98 -34.88
N LYS A 75 -2.40 3.67 -35.00
CA LYS A 75 -3.48 2.68 -34.96
C LYS A 75 -3.35 1.83 -33.70
N THR A 76 -4.39 1.79 -32.88
CA THR A 76 -4.32 1.17 -31.54
C THR A 76 -4.92 -0.24 -31.47
N LYS A 77 -5.63 -0.65 -32.53
CA LYS A 77 -6.58 -1.78 -32.54
C LYS A 77 -6.47 -2.72 -33.76
N THR A 78 -5.30 -2.79 -34.40
CA THR A 78 -5.07 -3.73 -35.50
C THR A 78 -5.21 -5.19 -35.02
N GLU A 79 -5.48 -6.11 -35.94
CA GLU A 79 -5.55 -7.55 -35.63
C GLU A 79 -4.26 -8.04 -34.98
N GLU A 80 -3.12 -7.73 -35.58
CA GLU A 80 -1.78 -8.08 -35.08
C GLU A 80 -1.56 -7.58 -33.63
N ILE A 81 -1.93 -6.34 -33.32
CA ILE A 81 -1.82 -5.80 -31.94
C ILE A 81 -2.69 -6.60 -30.96
N ARG A 82 -3.93 -6.92 -31.36
CA ARG A 82 -4.86 -7.69 -30.50
C ARG A 82 -4.30 -9.08 -30.21
N GLU A 83 -3.72 -9.74 -31.20
CA GLU A 83 -3.08 -11.04 -31.04
C GLU A 83 -1.85 -10.99 -30.13
N ILE A 84 -0.95 -10.02 -30.35
CA ILE A 84 0.27 -9.87 -29.53
C ILE A 84 -0.09 -9.61 -28.06
N ARG A 85 -1.08 -8.75 -27.78
CA ARG A 85 -1.54 -8.48 -26.41
C ARG A 85 -2.08 -9.76 -25.76
N LYS A 86 -2.89 -10.54 -26.49
CA LYS A 86 -3.45 -11.81 -25.99
C LYS A 86 -2.34 -12.81 -25.67
N ILE A 87 -1.39 -13.01 -26.59
CA ILE A 87 -0.23 -13.88 -26.40
C ILE A 87 0.60 -13.44 -25.18
N SER A 88 0.84 -12.13 -25.03
CA SER A 88 1.62 -11.59 -23.92
C SER A 88 1.00 -11.92 -22.57
N VAL A 89 -0.31 -11.73 -22.41
CA VAL A 89 -1.01 -12.08 -21.17
C VAL A 89 -1.08 -13.59 -20.95
N GLU A 90 -1.29 -14.39 -21.99
CA GLU A 90 -1.24 -15.86 -21.86
C GLU A 90 0.14 -16.36 -21.38
N LEU A 91 1.24 -15.76 -21.85
CA LEU A 91 2.59 -16.10 -21.40
C LEU A 91 2.82 -15.72 -19.94
N LEU A 92 2.27 -14.58 -19.48
CA LEU A 92 2.30 -14.20 -18.07
C LEU A 92 1.52 -15.21 -17.22
N LEU A 93 0.29 -15.56 -17.63
CA LEU A 93 -0.56 -16.54 -16.95
C LEU A 93 0.05 -17.95 -16.92
N ALA A 94 0.79 -18.34 -17.96
CA ALA A 94 1.44 -19.64 -18.02
C ALA A 94 2.46 -19.86 -16.89
N ASN A 95 3.08 -18.79 -16.38
CA ASN A 95 4.07 -18.84 -15.30
C ASN A 95 3.57 -18.19 -14.00
N HIS A 96 2.26 -18.05 -13.85
CA HIS A 96 1.61 -17.46 -12.68
C HIS A 96 0.74 -18.52 -11.99
N ASP A 97 0.77 -18.57 -10.66
CA ASP A 97 -0.19 -19.36 -9.89
C ASP A 97 -1.60 -18.76 -10.00
N GLN A 98 -2.50 -19.51 -10.66
CA GLN A 98 -3.87 -19.10 -10.97
C GLN A 98 -4.87 -19.47 -9.86
N SER A 99 -4.41 -19.66 -8.62
CA SER A 99 -5.26 -19.85 -7.44
C SER A 99 -5.95 -18.54 -7.02
N CYS A 100 -6.74 -17.95 -7.92
CA CYS A 100 -7.42 -16.67 -7.76
C CYS A 100 -8.44 -16.66 -6.61
N PRO A 101 -9.30 -17.69 -6.42
CA PRO A 101 -10.33 -17.66 -5.36
C PRO A 101 -9.77 -17.53 -3.94
N THR A 102 -8.54 -17.96 -3.71
CA THR A 102 -7.84 -17.86 -2.41
C THR A 102 -6.81 -16.74 -2.37
N CYS A 103 -6.72 -15.93 -3.44
CA CYS A 103 -5.75 -14.86 -3.56
C CYS A 103 -6.26 -13.57 -2.91
N PRO A 104 -5.53 -12.96 -1.95
CA PRO A 104 -5.95 -11.72 -1.31
C PRO A 104 -6.06 -10.52 -2.27
N LYS A 105 -5.41 -10.58 -3.43
CA LYS A 105 -5.47 -9.53 -4.45
C LYS A 105 -6.58 -9.78 -5.49
N SER A 106 -7.32 -10.90 -5.44
CA SER A 106 -8.18 -11.31 -6.57
C SER A 106 -9.11 -10.21 -7.07
N ALA A 107 -9.88 -9.58 -6.19
CA ALA A 107 -10.84 -8.53 -6.57
C ALA A 107 -10.20 -7.29 -7.23
N SER A 108 -8.90 -7.04 -6.98
CA SER A 108 -8.15 -5.90 -7.52
C SER A 108 -6.96 -6.32 -8.39
N CYS A 109 -6.92 -7.57 -8.84
CA CYS A 109 -5.80 -8.12 -9.60
C CYS A 109 -5.85 -7.63 -11.05
N GLN A 110 -4.87 -6.82 -11.46
CA GLN A 110 -4.83 -6.28 -12.81
C GLN A 110 -4.57 -7.37 -13.86
N LEU A 111 -3.84 -8.44 -13.51
CA LEU A 111 -3.61 -9.55 -14.45
C LEU A 111 -4.90 -10.30 -14.75
N GLN A 112 -5.74 -10.51 -13.73
CA GLN A 112 -7.07 -11.12 -13.87
C GLN A 112 -7.98 -10.22 -14.71
N ASP A 113 -7.98 -8.91 -14.45
CA ASP A 113 -8.74 -7.93 -15.23
C ASP A 113 -8.35 -7.93 -16.70
N LEU A 114 -7.04 -7.90 -17.00
CA LEU A 114 -6.51 -7.96 -18.36
C LEU A 114 -6.86 -9.25 -19.08
N ALA A 115 -6.77 -10.39 -18.39
CA ALA A 115 -7.14 -11.70 -18.95
C ALA A 115 -8.60 -11.71 -19.40
N ARG A 116 -9.50 -11.22 -18.53
CA ARG A 116 -10.93 -11.05 -18.82
C ARG A 116 -11.16 -10.08 -19.97
N ARG A 117 -10.51 -8.90 -19.94
CA ARG A 117 -10.62 -7.85 -20.96
C ARG A 117 -10.20 -8.32 -22.36
N LEU A 118 -9.23 -9.23 -22.45
CA LEU A 118 -8.73 -9.78 -23.71
C LEU A 118 -9.41 -11.09 -24.14
N GLY A 119 -10.43 -11.57 -23.40
CA GLY A 119 -11.14 -12.81 -23.72
C GLY A 119 -10.23 -14.04 -23.69
N ILE A 120 -9.37 -14.14 -22.68
CA ILE A 120 -8.52 -15.31 -22.45
C ILE A 120 -9.30 -16.32 -21.60
N GLU A 121 -9.79 -17.37 -22.26
CA GLU A 121 -10.50 -18.47 -21.59
C GLU A 121 -9.57 -19.66 -21.29
N LYS A 122 -8.52 -19.82 -22.10
CA LYS A 122 -7.54 -20.91 -21.97
C LYS A 122 -6.15 -20.38 -22.28
N VAL A 123 -5.19 -20.76 -21.44
CA VAL A 123 -3.77 -20.50 -21.67
C VAL A 123 -3.22 -21.60 -22.59
N ARG A 124 -2.76 -21.22 -23.79
CA ARG A 124 -2.24 -22.16 -24.80
C ARG A 124 -0.82 -22.65 -24.51
N PHE A 125 -0.06 -21.92 -23.70
CA PHE A 125 1.34 -22.20 -23.41
C PHE A 125 1.50 -23.11 -22.20
N LYS A 126 2.45 -24.04 -22.26
CA LYS A 126 2.81 -24.89 -21.12
C LYS A 126 3.56 -24.06 -20.08
N SER A 127 3.22 -24.26 -18.81
CA SER A 127 3.99 -23.68 -17.71
C SER A 127 5.39 -24.28 -17.66
N THR A 128 6.40 -23.42 -17.48
CA THR A 128 7.77 -23.81 -17.12
C THR A 128 8.10 -23.42 -15.68
N HIS A 129 7.12 -22.83 -14.97
CA HIS A 129 7.27 -22.37 -13.61
C HIS A 129 7.46 -23.56 -12.66
N LYS A 130 8.45 -23.42 -11.77
CA LYS A 130 8.64 -24.34 -10.65
C LYS A 130 8.19 -23.61 -9.39
N PRO A 131 7.30 -24.19 -8.58
CA PRO A 131 6.89 -23.58 -7.32
C PRO A 131 8.10 -23.20 -6.47
N LYS A 132 8.06 -21.97 -5.96
CA LYS A 132 9.08 -21.40 -5.07
C LYS A 132 8.48 -21.19 -3.69
N GLU A 133 9.33 -21.19 -2.67
CA GLU A 133 8.90 -20.91 -1.31
C GLU A 133 8.36 -19.49 -1.18
N VAL A 134 7.31 -19.35 -0.37
CA VAL A 134 6.69 -18.07 -0.05
C VAL A 134 7.37 -17.50 1.18
N ASP A 135 7.93 -16.30 1.07
CA ASP A 135 8.55 -15.61 2.18
C ASP A 135 7.48 -14.94 3.05
N ARG A 136 7.32 -15.47 4.27
CA ARG A 136 6.40 -14.98 5.32
C ARG A 136 7.14 -14.45 6.54
N THR A 137 8.46 -14.31 6.45
CA THR A 137 9.33 -13.99 7.59
C THR A 137 9.22 -12.53 8.02
N SER A 138 8.94 -11.62 7.09
CA SER A 138 8.72 -10.22 7.40
C SER A 138 7.49 -10.05 8.29
N PRO A 139 7.52 -9.13 9.27
CA PRO A 139 6.37 -8.81 10.11
C PRO A 139 5.27 -8.05 9.36
N SER A 140 5.59 -7.45 8.20
CA SER A 140 4.72 -6.49 7.52
C SER A 140 4.26 -6.95 6.14
N ILE A 141 5.07 -7.73 5.42
CA ILE A 141 4.87 -8.05 4.00
C ILE A 141 5.07 -9.54 3.78
N VAL A 142 4.22 -10.16 2.97
CA VAL A 142 4.41 -11.50 2.42
C VAL A 142 4.84 -11.38 0.97
N HIS A 143 5.89 -12.11 0.59
CA HIS A 143 6.39 -12.18 -0.78
C HIS A 143 6.16 -13.59 -1.34
N ASP A 144 5.21 -13.69 -2.27
CA ASP A 144 4.87 -14.89 -3.01
C ASP A 144 5.39 -14.78 -4.46
N PRO A 145 6.58 -15.32 -4.76
CA PRO A 145 7.14 -15.27 -6.10
C PRO A 145 6.33 -16.05 -7.14
N ASN A 146 5.44 -16.95 -6.74
CA ASN A 146 4.60 -17.73 -7.65
C ASN A 146 3.48 -16.89 -8.29
N LYS A 147 3.16 -15.74 -7.68
CA LYS A 147 2.19 -14.78 -8.20
C LYS A 147 2.86 -13.57 -8.87
N CYS A 148 4.18 -13.60 -9.04
CA CYS A 148 4.91 -12.51 -9.69
C CYS A 148 4.74 -12.57 -11.20
N ALA A 149 4.47 -11.42 -11.82
CA ALA A 149 4.39 -11.26 -13.27
C ALA A 149 5.57 -10.46 -13.85
N LEU A 150 6.64 -10.27 -13.05
CA LEU A 150 7.89 -9.61 -13.44
C LEU A 150 7.69 -8.22 -14.06
N CYS A 151 6.68 -7.46 -13.61
CA CYS A 151 6.40 -6.12 -14.12
C CYS A 151 7.44 -5.08 -13.68
N GLY A 152 8.19 -5.33 -12.60
CA GLY A 152 9.23 -4.43 -12.10
C GLY A 152 8.73 -3.16 -11.42
N ASP A 153 7.41 -2.98 -11.21
CA ASP A 153 6.88 -1.81 -10.49
C ASP A 153 7.39 -1.78 -9.05
N CYS A 154 7.38 -2.93 -8.37
CA CYS A 154 7.86 -3.06 -7.00
C CYS A 154 9.36 -2.74 -6.84
N VAL A 155 10.18 -3.22 -7.78
CA VAL A 155 11.63 -2.96 -7.82
C VAL A 155 11.90 -1.47 -8.01
N ARG A 156 11.28 -0.85 -9.04
CA ARG A 156 11.43 0.58 -9.32
C ARG A 156 10.89 1.44 -8.20
N ALA A 157 9.73 1.12 -7.62
CA ALA A 157 9.21 1.88 -6.48
C ALA A 157 10.12 1.78 -5.24
N CYS A 158 10.72 0.62 -4.98
CA CYS A 158 11.66 0.45 -3.88
C CYS A 158 12.98 1.21 -4.10
N HIS A 159 13.44 1.30 -5.35
CA HIS A 159 14.68 2.00 -5.69
C HIS A 159 14.48 3.51 -5.92
N GLU A 160 13.59 3.89 -6.84
CA GLU A 160 13.42 5.28 -7.32
C GLU A 160 12.66 6.16 -6.34
N ILE A 161 11.64 5.62 -5.64
CA ILE A 161 10.81 6.41 -4.72
C ILE A 161 11.35 6.32 -3.29
N GLN A 162 11.66 5.11 -2.82
CA GLN A 162 12.12 4.92 -1.45
C GLN A 162 13.64 5.09 -1.29
N GLY A 163 14.43 4.93 -2.35
CA GLY A 163 15.89 5.02 -2.27
C GLY A 163 16.58 3.81 -1.63
N ILE A 164 15.90 2.67 -1.49
CA ILE A 164 16.38 1.52 -0.71
C ILE A 164 16.90 0.41 -1.62
N GLY A 165 16.11 0.00 -2.62
CA GLY A 165 16.47 -1.12 -3.49
C GLY A 165 16.56 -2.48 -2.77
N ALA A 166 15.72 -2.72 -1.75
CA ALA A 166 15.74 -3.97 -0.97
C ALA A 166 15.35 -5.23 -1.78
N ILE A 167 14.70 -5.04 -2.93
CA ILE A 167 14.30 -6.10 -3.88
C ILE A 167 14.73 -5.69 -5.29
N ASP A 168 15.20 -6.67 -6.07
CA ASP A 168 15.62 -6.46 -7.46
C ASP A 168 15.42 -7.73 -8.30
N PHE A 169 15.62 -7.62 -9.61
CA PHE A 169 15.67 -8.75 -10.52
C PHE A 169 16.96 -9.55 -10.36
N ALA A 170 16.83 -10.87 -10.27
CA ALA A 170 17.94 -11.81 -10.36
C ALA A 170 17.63 -12.93 -11.35
N GLY A 171 18.68 -13.58 -11.85
CA GLY A 171 18.57 -14.65 -12.84
C GLY A 171 18.41 -14.14 -14.28
N ARG A 172 18.14 -15.07 -15.21
CA ARG A 172 17.96 -14.80 -16.65
C ARG A 172 16.93 -15.75 -17.25
N GLY A 173 16.30 -15.34 -18.35
CA GLY A 173 15.34 -16.16 -19.09
C GLY A 173 14.18 -16.62 -18.19
N SER A 174 13.87 -17.92 -18.23
CA SER A 174 12.85 -18.52 -17.35
C SER A 174 13.24 -18.57 -15.87
N GLY A 175 14.52 -18.32 -15.55
CA GLY A 175 15.01 -18.24 -14.18
C GLY A 175 14.88 -16.85 -13.54
N SER A 176 14.44 -15.85 -14.29
CA SER A 176 14.29 -14.48 -13.79
C SER A 176 13.27 -14.42 -12.64
N ALA A 177 13.60 -13.67 -11.58
CA ALA A 177 12.77 -13.50 -10.41
C ALA A 177 13.01 -12.13 -9.78
N VAL A 178 11.98 -11.56 -9.16
CA VAL A 178 12.18 -10.49 -8.18
C VAL A 178 12.56 -11.15 -6.86
N VAL A 179 13.70 -10.79 -6.29
CA VAL A 179 14.22 -11.36 -5.05
C VAL A 179 14.78 -10.27 -4.14
N PRO A 180 14.74 -10.46 -2.82
CA PRO A 180 15.53 -9.64 -1.92
C PRO A 180 17.03 -9.84 -2.12
N ALA A 181 17.84 -8.90 -1.62
CA ALA A 181 19.30 -8.94 -1.74
C ALA A 181 19.89 -10.32 -1.38
N PHE A 182 20.78 -10.82 -2.24
CA PHE A 182 21.45 -12.12 -2.11
C PHE A 182 20.51 -13.34 -1.99
N GLY A 183 19.25 -13.23 -2.41
CA GLY A 183 18.27 -14.31 -2.30
C GLY A 183 17.84 -14.63 -0.87
N LYS A 184 18.12 -13.72 0.08
CA LYS A 184 17.65 -13.82 1.46
C LYS A 184 16.15 -13.52 1.56
N ASN A 185 15.59 -13.73 2.74
CA ASN A 185 14.23 -13.29 3.04
C ASN A 185 14.16 -11.78 3.36
N LEU A 186 12.98 -11.18 3.25
CA LEU A 186 12.73 -9.75 3.48
C LEU A 186 13.09 -9.29 4.89
N ASN A 187 13.07 -10.17 5.89
CA ASN A 187 13.49 -9.83 7.25
C ASN A 187 15.02 -9.80 7.44
N GLN A 188 15.79 -10.30 6.46
CA GLN A 188 17.24 -10.45 6.51
C GLN A 188 17.99 -9.45 5.61
N VAL A 189 17.27 -8.48 5.05
CA VAL A 189 17.81 -7.43 4.19
C VAL A 189 17.40 -6.06 4.72
N GLU A 190 17.93 -5.01 4.10
CA GLU A 190 17.74 -3.60 4.44
C GLU A 190 16.35 -3.07 4.04
N CYS A 191 15.30 -3.89 4.19
CA CYS A 191 13.92 -3.50 3.97
C CYS A 191 13.39 -2.70 5.17
N VAL A 192 12.87 -1.49 4.92
CA VAL A 192 12.25 -0.64 5.96
C VAL A 192 10.76 -0.93 6.20
N TYR A 193 10.21 -1.94 5.52
CA TYR A 193 8.81 -2.39 5.64
C TYR A 193 7.73 -1.37 5.26
N CYS A 194 8.04 -0.33 4.47
CA CYS A 194 7.06 0.70 4.11
C CYS A 194 5.85 0.17 3.32
N GLY A 195 6.02 -0.94 2.59
CA GLY A 195 4.95 -1.59 1.83
C GLY A 195 4.63 -0.94 0.50
N LEU A 196 5.38 0.08 0.05
CA LEU A 196 5.17 0.70 -1.27
C LEU A 196 5.25 -0.35 -2.40
N CYS A 197 6.16 -1.32 -2.28
CA CYS A 197 6.27 -2.43 -3.22
C CYS A 197 4.98 -3.30 -3.29
N SER A 198 4.24 -3.41 -2.18
CA SER A 198 2.97 -4.14 -2.12
C SER A 198 1.78 -3.32 -2.66
N SER A 199 1.80 -1.99 -2.50
CA SER A 199 0.75 -1.12 -3.03
C SER A 199 0.80 -1.03 -4.55
N VAL A 200 2.00 -0.92 -5.14
CA VAL A 200 2.18 -0.89 -6.60
C VAL A 200 2.14 -2.27 -7.25
N CYS A 201 2.13 -3.36 -6.47
CA CYS A 201 2.08 -4.71 -7.04
C CYS A 201 0.73 -4.94 -7.73
N PRO A 202 0.70 -5.24 -9.05
CA PRO A 202 -0.56 -5.45 -9.79
C PRO A 202 -1.18 -6.83 -9.55
N THR A 203 -0.48 -7.72 -8.86
CA THR A 203 -0.88 -9.10 -8.58
C THR A 203 -0.78 -9.42 -7.09
N GLY A 204 -0.95 -10.70 -6.71
CA GLY A 204 -0.79 -11.18 -5.34
C GLY A 204 0.65 -11.46 -4.91
N ALA A 205 1.67 -10.99 -5.64
CA ALA A 205 3.06 -11.33 -5.36
C ALA A 205 3.62 -10.66 -4.09
N LEU A 206 3.22 -9.43 -3.81
CA LEU A 206 3.60 -8.71 -2.60
C LEU A 206 2.33 -8.21 -1.94
N THR A 207 2.09 -8.66 -0.71
CA THR A 207 0.85 -8.35 0.02
C THR A 207 1.16 -8.02 1.47
N PRO A 208 0.34 -7.18 2.13
CA PRO A 208 0.43 -7.01 3.58
C PRO A 208 0.31 -8.36 4.30
N LYS A 209 1.12 -8.58 5.34
CA LYS A 209 1.00 -9.75 6.19
C LYS A 209 -0.27 -9.63 7.02
N SER A 210 -1.23 -10.52 6.77
CA SER A 210 -2.53 -10.38 7.39
C SER A 210 -2.51 -10.72 8.88
N GLU A 211 -3.27 -9.95 9.66
CA GLU A 211 -3.56 -10.25 11.09
C GLU A 211 -5.08 -10.34 11.34
N VAL A 212 -5.89 -10.43 10.28
CA VAL A 212 -7.36 -10.47 10.35
C VAL A 212 -7.85 -11.66 11.18
N ASP A 213 -7.34 -12.86 10.91
CA ASP A 213 -7.74 -14.06 11.67
C ASP A 213 -7.44 -13.96 13.16
N ASP A 214 -6.35 -13.28 13.53
CA ASP A 214 -5.98 -13.10 14.93
C ASP A 214 -6.87 -12.06 15.63
N VAL A 215 -7.30 -11.03 14.89
CA VAL A 215 -8.31 -10.08 15.36
C VAL A 215 -9.66 -10.77 15.54
N TRP A 216 -10.10 -11.60 14.59
CA TRP A 216 -11.35 -12.38 14.74
C TRP A 216 -11.31 -13.28 15.97
N LYS A 217 -10.21 -14.03 16.17
CA LYS A 217 -10.02 -14.84 17.40
C LYS A 217 -10.07 -14.01 18.67
N ALA A 218 -9.60 -12.76 18.64
CA ALA A 218 -9.67 -11.87 19.79
C ALA A 218 -11.10 -11.41 20.07
N LEU A 219 -11.87 -11.08 19.02
CA LEU A 219 -13.28 -10.67 19.10
C LEU A 219 -14.18 -11.81 19.57
N ASP A 220 -13.93 -13.03 19.12
CA ASP A 220 -14.68 -14.23 19.51
C ASP A 220 -14.41 -14.69 20.95
N ASN A 221 -13.37 -14.16 21.59
CA ASN A 221 -13.01 -14.55 22.94
C ASN A 221 -13.76 -13.71 23.99
N PRO A 222 -14.72 -14.28 24.74
CA PRO A 222 -15.55 -13.53 25.67
C PRO A 222 -14.79 -12.97 26.88
N LYS A 223 -13.57 -13.46 27.16
CA LYS A 223 -12.72 -12.94 28.23
C LYS A 223 -12.01 -11.66 27.81
N LYS A 224 -11.80 -11.48 26.51
CA LYS A 224 -11.02 -10.35 25.99
C LYS A 224 -11.91 -9.12 25.83
N LYS A 225 -11.30 -7.95 26.00
CA LYS A 225 -11.88 -6.68 25.58
C LYS A 225 -11.06 -6.17 24.41
N VAL A 226 -11.67 -6.05 23.23
CA VAL A 226 -11.00 -5.62 22.00
C VAL A 226 -11.32 -4.17 21.72
N VAL A 227 -10.29 -3.36 21.55
CA VAL A 227 -10.38 -1.91 21.34
C VAL A 227 -9.70 -1.56 20.02
N ALA A 228 -10.39 -0.80 19.18
CA ALA A 228 -9.84 -0.30 17.92
C ALA A 228 -9.32 1.13 18.07
N GLN A 229 -8.20 1.43 17.40
CA GLN A 229 -7.77 2.80 17.13
C GLN A 229 -7.65 3.03 15.62
N ILE A 230 -8.22 4.12 15.12
CA ILE A 230 -8.29 4.42 13.69
C ILE A 230 -7.32 5.53 13.33
N ALA A 231 -6.38 5.26 12.42
CA ALA A 231 -5.45 6.26 11.93
C ALA A 231 -6.16 7.35 11.08
N PRO A 232 -5.60 8.57 11.01
CA PRO A 232 -6.22 9.69 10.30
C PRO A 232 -6.59 9.38 8.85
N ALA A 233 -5.66 8.83 8.06
CA ALA A 233 -5.86 8.57 6.64
C ALA A 233 -6.84 7.43 6.32
N VAL A 234 -7.15 6.54 7.28
CA VAL A 234 -8.10 5.43 7.05
C VAL A 234 -9.49 5.98 6.74
N ARG A 235 -9.91 7.06 7.42
CA ARG A 235 -11.25 7.63 7.29
C ARG A 235 -11.56 8.20 5.91
N VAL A 236 -10.54 8.54 5.13
CA VAL A 236 -10.69 9.10 3.77
C VAL A 236 -10.41 8.07 2.68
N ALA A 237 -9.72 6.98 3.01
CA ALA A 237 -9.30 5.96 2.06
C ALA A 237 -10.22 4.73 2.03
N LEU A 238 -10.84 4.34 3.16
CA LEU A 238 -11.64 3.12 3.21
C LEU A 238 -12.85 3.17 2.27
N GLY A 239 -13.46 4.34 2.09
CA GLY A 239 -14.62 4.50 1.21
C GLY A 239 -14.36 4.05 -0.23
N GLU A 240 -13.14 4.23 -0.75
CA GLU A 240 -12.76 3.81 -2.10
C GLU A 240 -12.88 2.29 -2.29
N HIS A 241 -12.60 1.51 -1.24
CA HIS A 241 -12.74 0.05 -1.27
C HIS A 241 -14.18 -0.37 -1.56
N PHE A 242 -15.16 0.40 -1.08
CA PHE A 242 -16.58 0.16 -1.30
C PHE A 242 -17.13 0.92 -2.51
N GLY A 243 -16.27 1.52 -3.34
CA GLY A 243 -16.64 2.30 -4.52
C GLY A 243 -17.32 3.63 -4.17
N MET A 244 -16.88 4.29 -3.10
CA MET A 244 -17.19 5.70 -2.82
C MET A 244 -16.12 6.58 -3.46
N GLU A 245 -16.43 7.86 -3.67
CA GLU A 245 -15.48 8.80 -4.27
C GLU A 245 -14.23 8.98 -3.38
N PRO A 246 -13.02 9.08 -3.98
CA PRO A 246 -11.79 9.36 -3.25
C PRO A 246 -11.90 10.59 -2.35
N GLY A 247 -11.42 10.46 -1.11
CA GLY A 247 -11.49 11.54 -0.12
C GLY A 247 -12.79 11.63 0.67
N THR A 248 -13.79 10.78 0.40
CA THR A 248 -15.03 10.75 1.20
C THR A 248 -14.75 10.40 2.66
N ILE A 249 -15.21 11.24 3.60
CA ILE A 249 -15.04 11.00 5.03
C ILE A 249 -16.01 9.93 5.50
N THR A 250 -15.48 8.83 6.02
CA THR A 250 -16.24 7.63 6.43
C THR A 250 -16.07 7.28 7.92
N THR A 251 -15.61 8.23 8.74
CA THR A 251 -15.26 7.99 10.15
C THR A 251 -16.39 7.33 10.94
N GLY A 252 -17.62 7.83 10.81
CA GLY A 252 -18.75 7.31 11.58
C GLY A 252 -19.23 5.95 11.08
N GLN A 253 -19.19 5.70 9.76
CA GLN A 253 -19.48 4.38 9.21
C GLN A 253 -18.44 3.34 9.65
N ILE A 254 -17.17 3.71 9.73
CA ILE A 254 -16.12 2.85 10.29
C ILE A 254 -16.42 2.51 11.75
N ALA A 255 -16.79 3.51 12.56
CA ALA A 255 -17.13 3.31 13.96
C ALA A 255 -18.32 2.35 14.11
N ALA A 256 -19.38 2.55 13.34
CA ALA A 256 -20.55 1.68 13.33
C ALA A 256 -20.18 0.26 12.91
N ALA A 257 -19.40 0.09 11.83
CA ALA A 257 -18.96 -1.22 11.36
C ALA A 257 -18.17 -1.97 12.43
N LEU A 258 -17.19 -1.32 13.06
CA LEU A 258 -16.37 -1.93 14.11
C LEU A 258 -17.20 -2.35 15.32
N LYS A 259 -18.14 -1.52 15.76
CA LYS A 259 -19.04 -1.87 16.87
C LYS A 259 -19.94 -3.05 16.54
N ILE A 260 -20.52 -3.08 15.33
CA ILE A 260 -21.35 -4.21 14.87
C ILE A 260 -20.52 -5.50 14.79
N MET A 261 -19.25 -5.43 14.38
CA MET A 261 -18.32 -6.57 14.36
C MET A 261 -17.87 -7.04 15.74
N GLY A 262 -18.24 -6.33 16.83
CA GLY A 262 -17.99 -6.77 18.21
C GLY A 262 -16.83 -6.06 18.91
N PHE A 263 -16.22 -5.01 18.34
CA PHE A 263 -15.25 -4.20 19.06
C PHE A 263 -15.92 -3.51 20.25
N ASN A 264 -15.32 -3.61 21.43
CA ASN A 264 -15.90 -3.07 22.67
C ASN A 264 -15.82 -1.54 22.74
N GLN A 265 -14.76 -0.95 22.16
CA GLN A 265 -14.58 0.49 22.05
C GLN A 265 -13.84 0.83 20.75
N VAL A 266 -14.17 1.97 20.16
CA VAL A 266 -13.56 2.49 18.94
C VAL A 266 -13.08 3.92 19.15
N TYR A 267 -11.78 4.14 18.97
CA TYR A 267 -11.11 5.41 19.25
C TYR A 267 -10.39 6.00 18.04
N ASP A 268 -9.99 7.26 18.14
CA ASP A 268 -9.25 7.97 17.11
C ASP A 268 -7.76 8.05 17.47
N THR A 269 -6.87 7.54 16.60
CA THR A 269 -5.42 7.73 16.81
C THR A 269 -5.03 9.22 16.72
N SER A 270 -5.85 10.09 16.10
CA SER A 270 -5.62 11.54 16.10
C SER A 270 -5.52 12.14 17.51
N PHE A 271 -6.17 11.55 18.52
CA PHE A 271 -6.00 11.97 19.92
C PHE A 271 -4.53 11.86 20.35
N ALA A 272 -3.93 10.70 20.10
CA ALA A 272 -2.52 10.47 20.41
C ALA A 272 -1.59 11.24 19.47
N ALA A 273 -2.03 11.60 18.27
CA ALA A 273 -1.28 12.51 17.41
C ALA A 273 -1.16 13.91 18.03
N ASP A 274 -2.24 14.44 18.61
CA ASP A 274 -2.19 15.71 19.35
C ASP A 274 -1.21 15.62 20.53
N LEU A 275 -1.19 14.51 21.25
CA LEU A 275 -0.22 14.29 22.33
C LEU A 275 1.22 14.16 21.82
N THR A 276 1.44 13.47 20.70
CA THR A 276 2.75 13.42 20.04
C THR A 276 3.23 14.83 19.69
N VAL A 277 2.37 15.70 19.16
CA VAL A 277 2.73 17.10 18.88
C VAL A 277 3.17 17.83 20.15
N ILE A 278 2.42 17.68 21.25
CA ILE A 278 2.73 18.38 22.51
C ILE A 278 4.10 17.94 23.03
N GLU A 279 4.36 16.63 23.09
CA GLU A 279 5.63 16.09 23.57
C GLU A 279 6.79 16.47 22.63
N GLU A 280 6.59 16.32 21.32
CA GLU A 280 7.63 16.54 20.31
C GLU A 280 7.99 18.03 20.16
N ALA A 281 7.00 18.92 20.26
CA ALA A 281 7.23 20.36 20.29
C ALA A 281 7.90 20.80 21.59
N THR A 282 7.53 20.21 22.73
CA THR A 282 8.18 20.48 24.00
C THR A 282 9.65 20.05 23.97
N GLU A 283 9.93 18.85 23.45
CA GLU A 283 11.30 18.36 23.23
C GLU A 283 12.08 19.31 22.30
N PHE A 284 11.46 19.76 21.21
CA PHE A 284 12.09 20.69 20.27
C PHE A 284 12.46 22.02 20.92
N LEU A 285 11.55 22.62 21.68
CA LEU A 285 11.83 23.87 22.40
C LEU A 285 12.99 23.69 23.37
N GLN A 286 13.03 22.58 24.12
CA GLN A 286 14.14 22.28 25.04
C GLN A 286 15.48 22.12 24.31
N ARG A 287 15.51 21.35 23.22
CA ARG A 287 16.72 21.15 22.39
C ARG A 287 17.20 22.47 21.79
N LYS A 288 16.28 23.29 21.28
CA LYS A 288 16.58 24.60 20.70
C LYS A 288 17.15 25.57 21.72
N THR A 289 16.59 25.63 22.94
CA THR A 289 17.12 26.49 24.01
C THR A 289 18.52 26.08 24.45
N LYS A 290 18.83 24.78 24.46
CA LYS A 290 20.16 24.26 24.82
C LYS A 290 21.17 24.29 23.67
N GLY A 291 20.72 24.37 22.43
CA GLY A 291 21.58 24.30 21.24
C GLY A 291 22.13 22.90 20.96
N GLU A 292 21.44 21.84 21.41
CA GLU A 292 21.90 20.45 21.33
C GLU A 292 20.99 19.60 20.44
N LYS A 293 21.56 18.61 19.74
CA LYS A 293 20.82 17.59 18.95
C LYS A 293 19.85 18.19 17.92
N LEU A 294 20.32 19.22 17.22
CA LEU A 294 19.64 19.87 16.09
C LEU A 294 20.26 19.45 14.75
N PRO A 295 19.48 19.38 13.65
CA PRO A 295 18.02 19.51 13.59
C PRO A 295 17.31 18.35 14.29
N GLN A 296 16.10 18.57 14.81
CA GLN A 296 15.26 17.47 15.34
C GLN A 296 14.53 16.80 14.18
N PHE A 297 14.55 15.47 14.12
CA PHE A 297 13.78 14.68 13.16
C PHE A 297 12.59 14.02 13.84
N THR A 298 11.50 13.83 13.09
CA THR A 298 10.33 13.14 13.61
C THR A 298 10.56 11.64 13.80
N SER A 299 9.84 11.04 14.75
CA SER A 299 9.95 9.61 15.09
C SER A 299 8.69 8.79 14.76
N CYS A 300 7.63 9.45 14.28
CA CYS A 300 6.30 8.85 14.14
C CYS A 300 6.17 7.84 12.98
N CYS A 301 7.05 7.93 11.98
CA CYS A 301 7.10 7.03 10.82
C CYS A 301 8.11 5.89 11.07
N PRO A 302 7.66 4.64 11.28
CA PRO A 302 8.57 3.53 11.57
C PRO A 302 9.50 3.18 10.41
N SER A 303 9.06 3.38 9.17
CA SER A 303 9.91 3.18 7.99
C SER A 303 11.08 4.18 7.97
N TRP A 304 10.84 5.44 8.35
CA TRP A 304 11.87 6.46 8.46
C TRP A 304 12.84 6.15 9.60
N VAL A 305 12.34 5.79 10.78
CA VAL A 305 13.19 5.40 11.91
C VAL A 305 14.08 4.22 11.52
N LYS A 306 13.51 3.18 10.89
CA LYS A 306 14.28 2.03 10.42
C LYS A 306 15.29 2.39 9.32
N PHE A 307 14.91 3.29 8.42
CA PHE A 307 15.82 3.82 7.40
C PHE A 307 17.02 4.54 8.04
N ALA A 308 16.80 5.40 9.02
CA ALA A 308 17.86 6.06 9.77
C ALA A 308 18.73 5.06 10.54
N GLU A 309 18.14 4.05 11.19
CA GLU A 309 18.88 2.98 11.87
C GLU A 309 19.83 2.22 10.93
N GLN A 310 19.45 2.04 9.67
CA GLN A 310 20.20 1.25 8.68
C GLN A 310 21.23 2.09 7.91
N TYR A 311 20.87 3.31 7.51
CA TYR A 311 21.64 4.10 6.54
C TYR A 311 22.24 5.38 7.11
N TYR A 312 21.67 5.92 8.20
CA TYR A 312 22.13 7.15 8.84
C TYR A 312 22.18 7.04 10.38
N PRO A 313 22.94 6.08 10.96
CA PRO A 313 23.00 5.89 12.40
C PRO A 313 23.42 7.15 13.19
N GLU A 314 24.17 8.06 12.57
CA GLU A 314 24.58 9.34 13.13
C GLU A 314 23.42 10.30 13.41
N LEU A 315 22.28 10.13 12.73
CA LEU A 315 21.07 10.93 12.91
C LEU A 315 20.18 10.41 14.04
N LEU A 316 20.45 9.22 14.60
CA LEU A 316 19.57 8.61 15.61
C LEU A 316 19.44 9.47 16.87
N GLN A 317 20.51 10.18 17.26
CA GLN A 317 20.49 11.11 18.40
C GLN A 317 19.62 12.35 18.15
N ASN A 318 19.34 12.66 16.87
CA ASN A 318 18.56 13.80 16.42
C ASN A 318 17.07 13.46 16.26
N ILE A 319 16.72 12.17 16.17
CA ILE A 319 15.31 11.72 16.15
C ILE A 319 14.64 12.05 17.49
N SER A 320 13.38 12.47 17.43
CA SER A 320 12.56 12.73 18.62
C SER A 320 12.46 11.47 19.48
N SER A 321 12.54 11.66 20.79
CA SER A 321 12.32 10.57 21.76
C SER A 321 10.85 10.20 21.90
N CYS A 322 9.94 10.98 21.31
CA CYS A 322 8.52 10.75 21.35
C CYS A 322 8.14 9.42 20.70
N ARG A 323 7.14 8.76 21.28
CA ARG A 323 6.51 7.59 20.67
C ARG A 323 5.65 8.05 19.49
N SER A 324 5.47 7.18 18.49
CA SER A 324 4.49 7.45 17.44
C SER A 324 3.07 7.49 18.00
N PRO A 325 2.11 8.13 17.31
CA PRO A 325 0.72 8.17 17.76
C PRO A 325 0.12 6.80 18.03
N GLN A 326 0.48 5.78 17.23
CA GLN A 326 0.05 4.40 17.46
C GLN A 326 0.49 3.87 18.82
N GLN A 327 1.78 4.04 19.14
CA GLN A 327 2.40 3.47 20.35
C GLN A 327 2.10 4.30 21.58
N MET A 328 1.94 5.62 21.41
CA MET A 328 1.48 6.51 22.46
C MET A 328 0.04 6.18 22.84
N PHE A 329 -0.85 5.99 21.86
CA PHE A 329 -2.21 5.51 22.10
C PHE A 329 -2.20 4.17 22.82
N GLY A 330 -1.46 3.18 22.31
CA GLY A 330 -1.41 1.84 22.88
C GLY A 330 -1.00 1.86 24.36
N SER A 331 0.06 2.60 24.68
CA SER A 331 0.53 2.77 26.06
C SER A 331 -0.53 3.41 26.97
N LEU A 332 -1.20 4.48 26.51
CA LEU A 332 -2.26 5.14 27.28
C LEU A 332 -3.49 4.26 27.46
N ALA A 333 -3.86 3.52 26.42
CA ALA A 333 -4.98 2.61 26.44
C ALA A 333 -4.74 1.46 27.44
N LYS A 334 -3.54 0.88 27.45
CA LYS A 334 -3.16 -0.19 28.40
C LYS A 334 -3.07 0.29 29.85
N ASP A 335 -2.86 1.58 30.08
CA ASP A 335 -2.84 2.19 31.42
C ASP A 335 -4.25 2.53 31.90
N MET A 336 -5.06 3.22 31.07
CA MET A 336 -6.31 3.83 31.51
C MET A 336 -7.56 2.96 31.29
N LEU A 337 -7.57 2.11 30.26
CA LEU A 337 -8.77 1.34 29.92
C LEU A 337 -9.02 0.09 30.78
N PRO A 338 -8.02 -0.58 31.41
CA PRO A 338 -8.29 -1.73 32.28
C PRO A 338 -9.28 -1.43 33.40
N GLU A 339 -9.11 -0.29 34.08
CA GLU A 339 -10.03 0.16 35.14
C GLU A 339 -11.40 0.48 34.57
N LYS A 340 -11.46 1.24 33.47
CA LYS A 340 -12.72 1.67 32.85
C LYS A 340 -13.55 0.51 32.28
N LEU A 341 -12.90 -0.50 31.72
CA LEU A 341 -13.54 -1.65 31.07
C LEU A 341 -13.65 -2.87 32.00
N GLU A 342 -13.22 -2.73 33.25
CA GLU A 342 -13.21 -3.78 34.27
C GLU A 342 -12.55 -5.07 33.74
N VAL A 343 -11.36 -4.93 33.15
CA VAL A 343 -10.64 -6.02 32.48
C VAL A 343 -9.18 -6.06 32.93
N ASP A 344 -8.59 -7.25 33.03
CA ASP A 344 -7.14 -7.38 33.19
C ASP A 344 -6.43 -6.85 31.94
N VAL A 345 -5.34 -6.11 32.12
CA VAL A 345 -4.55 -5.55 31.01
C VAL A 345 -4.05 -6.61 30.02
N ARG A 346 -3.89 -7.87 30.45
CA ARG A 346 -3.53 -9.02 29.59
C ARG A 346 -4.68 -9.49 28.71
N ASP A 347 -5.91 -9.23 29.12
CA ASP A 347 -7.13 -9.57 28.39
C ASP A 347 -7.65 -8.37 27.57
N LEU A 348 -7.10 -7.18 27.75
CA LEU A 348 -7.31 -6.03 26.88
C LEU A 348 -6.48 -6.18 25.59
N VAL A 349 -7.12 -6.17 24.43
CA VAL A 349 -6.48 -6.25 23.10
C VAL A 349 -6.65 -4.94 22.36
N ILE A 350 -5.54 -4.32 21.96
CA ILE A 350 -5.51 -3.10 21.18
C ILE A 350 -5.23 -3.43 19.71
N VAL A 351 -6.16 -3.07 18.84
CA VAL A 351 -6.07 -3.26 17.39
C VAL A 351 -5.91 -1.90 16.71
N SER A 352 -4.78 -1.70 16.05
CA SER A 352 -4.52 -0.51 15.25
C SER A 352 -4.96 -0.70 13.81
N ILE A 353 -5.75 0.24 13.30
CA ILE A 353 -6.19 0.27 11.91
C ILE A 353 -5.38 1.35 11.21
N MET A 354 -4.46 0.95 10.33
CA MET A 354 -3.39 1.81 9.82
C MET A 354 -3.31 1.78 8.29
N PRO A 355 -3.02 2.89 7.60
CA PRO A 355 -2.77 2.89 6.16
C PRO A 355 -1.35 2.40 5.80
N CYS A 356 -0.64 1.77 6.75
CA CYS A 356 0.80 1.52 6.66
C CYS A 356 1.12 0.10 7.13
N THR A 357 1.93 -0.63 6.35
CA THR A 357 2.38 -1.97 6.73
C THR A 357 3.53 -1.95 7.73
N ALA A 358 4.37 -0.91 7.75
CA ALA A 358 5.46 -0.76 8.71
C ALA A 358 4.97 -0.60 10.16
N LYS A 359 3.71 -0.17 10.37
CA LYS A 359 3.08 -0.15 11.68
C LYS A 359 2.95 -1.54 12.31
N LYS A 360 2.80 -2.60 11.50
CA LYS A 360 2.87 -4.01 11.96
C LYS A 360 4.25 -4.37 12.52
N PHE A 361 5.32 -3.87 11.91
CA PHE A 361 6.68 -4.01 12.43
C PHE A 361 6.85 -3.23 13.74
N GLU A 362 6.38 -1.98 13.79
CA GLU A 362 6.48 -1.14 14.97
C GLU A 362 5.81 -1.77 16.19
N ALA A 363 4.58 -2.32 16.05
CA ALA A 363 3.85 -2.99 17.12
C ALA A 363 4.61 -4.19 17.74
N LYS A 364 5.52 -4.81 16.98
CA LYS A 364 6.26 -5.99 17.41
C LYS A 364 7.64 -5.68 18.00
N GLN A 365 8.02 -4.40 18.12
CA GLN A 365 9.33 -4.06 18.67
C GLN A 365 9.35 -4.26 20.19
N ALA A 366 10.43 -4.86 20.68
CA ALA A 366 10.63 -5.16 22.09
C ALA A 366 10.64 -3.93 23.02
N LYS A 367 10.76 -2.71 22.48
CA LYS A 367 10.69 -1.45 23.23
C LYS A 367 9.27 -0.94 23.47
N PHE A 368 8.28 -1.47 22.76
CA PHE A 368 6.86 -1.10 22.87
C PHE A 368 6.06 -2.20 23.58
N GLN A 369 6.57 -2.60 24.74
CA GLN A 369 5.93 -3.54 25.65
C GLN A 369 6.31 -3.20 27.09
N ALA A 370 5.38 -3.44 28.01
CA ALA A 370 5.59 -3.34 29.45
C ALA A 370 5.30 -4.70 30.10
N ASN A 371 6.27 -5.26 30.83
CA ASN A 371 6.13 -6.58 31.50
C ASN A 371 5.69 -7.72 30.57
N GLY A 372 6.17 -7.70 29.31
CA GLY A 372 5.81 -8.68 28.28
C GLY A 372 4.43 -8.47 27.64
N ILE A 373 3.74 -7.38 27.96
CA ILE A 373 2.47 -6.99 27.34
C ILE A 373 2.77 -5.91 26.29
N PRO A 374 2.47 -6.15 25.00
CA PRO A 374 2.69 -5.15 23.97
C PRO A 374 1.75 -3.95 24.13
N ASP A 375 2.20 -2.76 23.77
CA ASP A 375 1.36 -1.55 23.77
C ASP A 375 0.22 -1.67 22.72
N VAL A 376 0.50 -2.33 21.60
CA VAL A 376 -0.45 -2.64 20.53
C VAL A 376 -0.33 -4.12 20.16
N ASP A 377 -1.43 -4.86 20.26
CA ASP A 377 -1.45 -6.31 20.05
C ASP A 377 -1.50 -6.69 18.57
N HIS A 378 -2.34 -6.01 17.79
CA HIS A 378 -2.55 -6.29 16.38
C HIS A 378 -2.60 -5.01 15.55
N VAL A 379 -2.15 -5.10 14.30
CA VAL A 379 -2.26 -3.99 13.33
C VAL A 379 -2.86 -4.53 12.04
N ILE A 380 -3.99 -3.98 11.62
CA ILE A 380 -4.63 -4.29 10.33
C ILE A 380 -4.59 -3.06 9.41
N THR A 381 -4.43 -3.31 8.12
CA THR A 381 -4.43 -2.25 7.10
C THR A 381 -5.84 -1.81 6.72
N THR A 382 -5.97 -0.67 6.04
CA THR A 382 -7.25 -0.24 5.43
C THR A 382 -7.87 -1.34 4.54
N GLN A 383 -7.05 -2.07 3.79
CA GLN A 383 -7.51 -3.17 2.93
C GLN A 383 -8.00 -4.38 3.74
N GLU A 384 -7.33 -4.69 4.85
CA GLU A 384 -7.74 -5.76 5.76
C GLU A 384 -9.05 -5.41 6.46
N LEU A 385 -9.22 -4.16 6.91
CA LEU A 385 -10.50 -3.70 7.46
C LEU A 385 -11.62 -3.81 6.42
N GLY A 386 -11.37 -3.39 5.18
CA GLY A 386 -12.33 -3.53 4.07
C GLY A 386 -12.83 -4.97 3.93
N ARG A 387 -11.90 -5.94 3.93
CA ARG A 387 -12.23 -7.36 3.88
C ARG A 387 -13.00 -7.84 5.11
N MET A 388 -12.61 -7.43 6.32
CA MET A 388 -13.35 -7.80 7.53
C MET A 388 -14.82 -7.34 7.47
N ILE A 389 -15.07 -6.15 6.94
CA ILE A 389 -16.43 -5.61 6.76
C ILE A 389 -17.20 -6.43 5.71
N GLU A 390 -16.56 -6.80 4.59
CA GLU A 390 -17.14 -7.69 3.58
C GLU A 390 -17.44 -9.09 4.14
N GLU A 391 -16.50 -9.68 4.88
CA GLU A 391 -16.62 -10.97 5.57
C GLU A 391 -17.79 -10.97 6.57
N SER A 392 -18.05 -9.83 7.21
CA SER A 392 -19.18 -9.63 8.13
C SER A 392 -20.53 -9.44 7.44
N GLY A 393 -20.54 -9.31 6.09
CA GLY A 393 -21.75 -9.08 5.32
C GLY A 393 -22.36 -7.68 5.48
N LEU A 394 -21.57 -6.70 5.96
CA LEU A 394 -22.06 -5.35 6.21
C LEU A 394 -22.12 -4.52 4.92
N SER A 395 -23.28 -3.92 4.66
CA SER A 395 -23.41 -2.91 3.60
C SER A 395 -22.86 -1.57 4.08
N PHE A 396 -21.54 -1.39 3.98
CA PHE A 396 -20.81 -0.23 4.51
C PHE A 396 -21.42 1.13 4.11
N LYS A 397 -21.85 1.26 2.85
CA LYS A 397 -22.47 2.48 2.31
C LYS A 397 -23.81 2.85 2.98
N GLN A 398 -24.48 1.87 3.59
CA GLN A 398 -25.79 2.05 4.22
C GLN A 398 -25.71 2.09 5.74
N LEU A 399 -24.50 1.98 6.32
CA LEU A 399 -24.34 2.09 7.76
C LEU A 399 -24.64 3.51 8.22
N GLU A 400 -25.52 3.63 9.19
CA GLU A 400 -25.74 4.89 9.90
C GLU A 400 -24.46 5.26 10.67
N PRO A 401 -23.94 6.48 10.52
CA PRO A 401 -22.72 6.89 11.20
C PRO A 401 -22.87 6.86 12.73
N GLU A 402 -21.90 6.25 13.42
CA GLU A 402 -21.81 6.29 14.88
C GLU A 402 -20.66 7.16 15.38
N SER A 403 -20.77 7.64 16.63
CA SER A 403 -19.69 8.35 17.30
C SER A 403 -18.59 7.40 17.77
N LEU A 404 -17.36 7.92 17.77
CA LEU A 404 -16.24 7.30 18.46
C LEU A 404 -16.43 7.39 19.98
N ASP A 405 -15.82 6.48 20.71
CA ASP A 405 -15.90 6.44 22.17
C ASP A 405 -15.00 7.49 22.82
N MET A 406 -15.38 7.96 24.01
CA MET A 406 -14.60 8.91 24.81
C MET A 406 -13.78 8.17 25.88
N PRO A 407 -12.66 8.71 26.38
CA PRO A 407 -12.13 10.07 26.13
C PRO A 407 -11.31 10.20 24.84
N PHE A 408 -10.82 9.08 24.26
CA PHE A 408 -9.87 9.12 23.14
C PHE A 408 -10.50 9.32 21.75
N GLY A 409 -11.80 9.64 21.69
CA GLY A 409 -12.49 10.01 20.45
C GLY A 409 -12.36 11.48 20.08
N PHE A 410 -11.85 12.32 21.00
CA PHE A 410 -11.59 13.74 20.76
C PHE A 410 -10.33 13.95 19.91
N LYS A 411 -10.35 14.98 19.05
CA LYS A 411 -9.20 15.35 18.22
C LYS A 411 -9.23 16.83 17.88
N THR A 412 -8.05 17.42 17.66
CA THR A 412 -7.91 18.74 17.06
C THR A 412 -7.67 18.65 15.56
N GLY A 413 -7.68 19.81 14.88
CA GLY A 413 -7.30 19.88 13.46
C GLY A 413 -5.86 19.44 13.19
N ALA A 414 -4.95 19.61 14.17
CA ALA A 414 -3.55 19.20 14.04
C ALA A 414 -3.42 17.67 13.94
N GLY A 415 -4.03 16.92 14.87
CA GLY A 415 -4.03 15.45 14.82
C GLY A 415 -4.72 14.86 13.59
N VAL A 416 -5.61 15.59 12.91
CA VAL A 416 -6.27 15.12 11.68
C VAL A 416 -5.33 15.19 10.47
N ILE A 417 -4.50 16.23 10.36
CA ILE A 417 -3.62 16.44 9.20
C ILE A 417 -2.35 15.57 9.22
N PHE A 418 -2.07 14.85 10.33
CA PHE A 418 -0.95 13.91 10.46
C PHE A 418 -0.82 12.88 9.32
N GLY A 419 -1.92 12.56 8.64
CA GLY A 419 -1.95 11.62 7.52
C GLY A 419 -1.37 12.17 6.21
N ALA A 420 -1.09 13.46 6.12
CA ALA A 420 -0.55 14.12 4.93
C ALA A 420 0.92 14.54 5.12
N SER A 421 1.69 14.54 4.03
CA SER A 421 3.07 15.05 4.05
C SER A 421 3.10 16.51 4.49
N GLY A 422 3.93 16.83 5.49
CA GLY A 422 4.00 18.17 6.11
C GLY A 422 2.91 18.46 7.13
N GLY A 423 2.08 17.48 7.50
CA GLY A 423 1.05 17.64 8.53
C GLY A 423 1.54 17.45 9.97
N VAL A 424 2.60 16.64 10.15
CA VAL A 424 3.39 16.56 11.40
C VAL A 424 4.34 17.75 11.43
#